data_AF-A0A7V8NVP0-F1
#
_entry.id   AF-A0A7V8NVP0-F1
#
_cell.length_a   1.000
_cell.length_b   1.000
_cell.length_c   1.000
_cell.angle_alpha   90.00
_cell.angle_beta   90.00
_cell.angle_gamma   90.00
#
_symmetry.space_group_name_H-M   'P 1'
#
loop_
_entity.id
_entity.type
_entity.pdbx_description
1 polymer ?
#
loop_
_entity_poly.entity_id
_entity_poly.type
_entity_poly.pdbx_seq_one_letter_code
_entity_poly.pdbx_strand_id
1 'polypeptide(L)'
;EYGVLPFAHTSGDTYVYFTQSNVLAVGDVVQPGRLPMLDWPTNGWIGGMQEAHRTLLRLANDTTRIVPGVGPVMTKADLQASLDTVTKIREHLVKLIKQGMGPKDMIQARAMKDFESQLAGDPDEFIYTAYRGLWAHARELGGIV
;
A
#
# COMPACT_ATOMS: atom_id res chain seq x y z
N GLU A 1 10.57 -5.53 19.94
CA GLU A 1 10.59 -4.08 19.62
C GLU A 1 9.32 -3.71 18.89
N TYR A 2 8.98 -2.43 18.79
CA TYR A 2 7.84 -1.96 18.00
C TYR A 2 8.17 -0.62 17.35
N GLY A 3 7.43 -0.25 16.31
CA GLY A 3 7.55 1.06 15.67
C GLY A 3 6.25 1.45 14.97
N VAL A 4 6.15 2.73 14.62
CA VAL A 4 4.99 3.30 13.93
C VAL A 4 5.22 3.31 12.41
N LEU A 5 4.14 3.13 11.66
CA LEU A 5 4.10 3.12 10.21
C LEU A 5 3.07 4.17 9.78
N PRO A 6 3.44 5.46 9.78
CA PRO A 6 2.47 6.54 9.66
C PRO A 6 1.80 6.56 8.29
N PHE A 7 0.49 6.79 8.29
CA PHE A 7 -0.33 7.06 7.10
C PHE A 7 -0.36 5.91 6.07
N ALA A 8 -0.15 4.66 6.50
CA ALA A 8 -0.14 3.51 5.61
C ALA A 8 -1.56 3.01 5.33
N HIS A 9 -2.03 2.00 6.06
CA HIS A 9 -3.43 1.58 6.01
C HIS A 9 -4.32 2.59 6.72
N THR A 10 -3.86 3.11 7.86
CA THR A 10 -4.45 4.16 8.70
C THR A 10 -3.37 5.17 9.13
N SER A 11 -3.73 6.18 9.93
CA SER A 11 -2.76 7.10 10.55
C SER A 11 -1.96 6.48 11.71
N GLY A 12 -2.42 5.37 12.27
CA GLY A 12 -1.92 4.80 13.52
C GLY A 12 -1.29 3.41 13.40
N ASP A 13 -0.93 2.97 12.19
CA ASP A 13 -0.40 1.63 12.02
C ASP A 13 0.94 1.45 12.76
N THR A 14 1.17 0.23 13.23
CA THR A 14 2.38 -0.15 13.96
C THR A 14 2.83 -1.54 13.53
N TYR A 15 4.11 -1.82 13.75
CA TYR A 15 4.63 -3.17 13.72
C TYR A 15 5.14 -3.58 15.10
N VAL A 16 5.15 -4.89 15.35
CA VAL A 16 5.84 -5.51 16.47
C VAL A 16 6.87 -6.50 15.92
N TYR A 17 8.12 -6.35 16.33
CA TYR A 17 9.22 -7.25 15.99
C TYR A 17 9.57 -8.14 17.18
N PHE A 18 9.26 -9.44 17.06
CA PHE A 18 9.68 -10.48 17.99
C PHE A 18 11.09 -10.94 17.62
N THR A 19 12.10 -10.26 18.15
CA THR A 19 13.50 -10.43 17.76
C THR A 19 14.04 -11.84 17.98
N GLN A 20 13.66 -12.51 19.07
CA GLN A 20 14.09 -13.88 19.37
C GLN A 20 13.57 -14.90 18.35
N SER A 21 12.35 -14.70 17.84
CA SER A 21 11.71 -15.61 16.88
C SER A 21 11.91 -15.16 15.42
N ASN A 22 12.50 -13.99 15.20
CA ASN A 22 12.63 -13.34 13.89
C ASN A 22 11.26 -13.18 13.17
N VAL A 23 10.25 -12.68 13.89
CA VAL A 23 8.88 -12.50 13.37
C VAL A 23 8.48 -11.03 13.43
N LEU A 24 8.08 -10.46 12.29
CA LEU A 24 7.48 -9.12 12.18
C LEU A 24 5.96 -9.25 12.05
N ALA A 25 5.20 -8.84 13.06
CA ALA A 25 3.75 -8.68 12.97
C ALA A 25 3.43 -7.24 12.53
N VAL A 26 2.74 -7.09 11.39
CA VAL A 26 2.66 -5.79 10.68
C VAL A 26 1.23 -5.32 10.38
N GLY A 27 0.23 -6.13 10.73
CA GLY A 27 -1.18 -5.78 10.53
C GLY A 27 -1.52 -5.52 9.07
N ASP A 28 -2.51 -4.65 8.84
CA ASP A 28 -3.07 -4.39 7.51
C ASP A 28 -2.23 -3.44 6.64
N VAL A 29 -1.03 -3.07 7.10
CA VAL A 29 -0.04 -2.41 6.27
C VAL A 29 0.41 -3.33 5.13
N VAL A 30 0.43 -4.65 5.33
CA VAL A 30 0.77 -5.61 4.29
C VAL A 30 -0.46 -6.45 3.97
N GLN A 31 -0.93 -6.35 2.73
CA GLN A 31 -2.16 -6.99 2.25
C GLN A 31 -1.85 -7.87 1.02
N PRO A 32 -1.36 -9.10 1.21
CA PRO A 32 -0.92 -9.95 0.11
C PRO A 32 -2.08 -10.33 -0.83
N GLY A 33 -1.82 -10.28 -2.13
CA GLY A 33 -2.72 -10.82 -3.17
C GLY A 33 -3.99 -10.01 -3.42
N ARG A 34 -4.09 -8.77 -2.91
CA ARG A 34 -5.26 -7.91 -3.12
C ARG A 34 -4.88 -6.46 -3.41
N LEU A 35 -5.82 -5.74 -4.03
CA LEU A 35 -5.76 -4.29 -4.10
C LEU A 35 -5.69 -3.72 -2.68
N PRO A 36 -4.74 -2.81 -2.38
CA PRO A 36 -4.60 -2.25 -1.04
C PRO A 36 -5.89 -1.58 -0.59
N MET A 37 -6.43 -2.01 0.55
CA MET A 37 -7.49 -1.26 1.22
C MET A 37 -6.84 -0.06 1.91
N LEU A 38 -7.27 1.14 1.54
CA LEU A 38 -6.74 2.40 2.06
C LEU A 38 -7.84 3.07 2.88
N ASP A 39 -7.68 3.12 4.20
CA ASP A 39 -8.62 3.83 5.08
C ASP A 39 -8.34 5.33 5.01
N TRP A 40 -8.62 5.92 3.85
CA TRP A 40 -8.38 7.34 3.58
C TRP A 40 -9.06 8.29 4.59
N PRO A 41 -10.25 7.98 5.17
CA PRO A 41 -10.82 8.80 6.24
C PRO A 41 -9.93 8.88 7.48
N THR A 42 -9.12 7.86 7.76
CA THR A 42 -8.13 7.86 8.86
C THR A 42 -6.72 8.19 8.39
N ASN A 43 -6.58 8.83 7.22
CA ASN A 43 -5.34 9.29 6.61
C ASN A 43 -4.44 8.16 6.04
N GLY A 44 -5.02 7.00 5.73
CA GLY A 44 -4.35 5.94 4.98
C GLY A 44 -4.23 6.27 3.49
N TRP A 45 -3.07 6.02 2.89
CA TRP A 45 -2.87 6.21 1.45
C TRP A 45 -1.74 5.33 0.91
N ILE A 46 -1.76 5.14 -0.42
CA ILE A 46 -0.83 4.21 -1.09
C ILE A 46 0.65 4.61 -0.94
N GLY A 47 0.96 5.90 -0.75
CA GLY A 47 2.32 6.36 -0.48
C GLY A 47 2.80 5.95 0.92
N GLY A 48 1.95 6.01 1.93
CA GLY A 48 2.30 5.50 3.26
C GLY A 48 2.46 3.98 3.27
N MET A 49 1.62 3.24 2.53
CA MET A 49 1.80 1.80 2.33
C MET A 49 3.19 1.51 1.72
N GLN A 50 3.57 2.24 0.67
CA GLN A 50 4.89 2.10 0.05
C GLN A 50 6.04 2.32 1.06
N GLU A 51 6.00 3.40 1.83
CA GLU A 51 7.06 3.72 2.80
C GLU A 51 7.08 2.76 3.98
N ALA A 52 5.92 2.23 4.37
CA ALA A 52 5.83 1.22 5.40
C ALA A 52 6.46 -0.10 4.94
N HIS A 53 6.21 -0.56 3.72
CA HIS A 53 6.91 -1.72 3.13
C HIS A 53 8.42 -1.52 3.08
N ARG A 54 8.91 -0.33 2.68
CA ARG A 54 10.35 -0.01 2.71
C ARG A 54 10.93 -0.11 4.12
N THR A 55 10.19 0.37 5.11
CA THR A 55 10.59 0.29 6.52
C THR A 55 10.70 -1.16 6.98
N LEU A 56 9.68 -1.96 6.70
CA LEU A 56 9.66 -3.39 7.05
C LEU A 56 10.78 -4.18 6.34
N LEU A 57 11.09 -3.87 5.08
CA LEU A 57 12.21 -4.49 4.34
C LEU A 57 13.58 -4.16 4.93
N ARG A 58 13.76 -2.96 5.50
CA ARG A 58 15.00 -2.59 6.22
C ARG A 58 15.15 -3.35 7.54
N LEU A 59 14.04 -3.69 8.19
CA LEU A 59 14.03 -4.47 9.44
C LEU A 59 14.21 -5.97 9.20
N ALA A 60 13.65 -6.49 8.10
CA ALA A 60 13.67 -7.90 7.76
C ALA A 60 15.03 -8.36 7.22
N ASN A 61 15.43 -9.56 7.61
CA ASN A 61 16.47 -10.35 6.94
C ASN A 61 15.83 -11.51 6.16
N ASP A 62 16.67 -12.36 5.55
CA ASP A 62 16.19 -13.40 4.63
C ASP A 62 15.42 -14.53 5.32
N THR A 63 15.55 -14.67 6.65
CA THR A 63 14.80 -15.67 7.43
C THR A 63 13.65 -15.07 8.22
N THR A 64 13.43 -13.75 8.14
CA THR A 64 12.33 -13.07 8.84
C THR A 64 10.98 -13.54 8.30
N ARG A 65 10.07 -13.90 9.21
CA ARG A 65 8.68 -14.22 8.91
C ARG A 65 7.82 -12.97 9.13
N ILE A 66 7.09 -12.55 8.11
CA ILE A 66 6.25 -11.35 8.15
C ILE A 66 4.79 -11.78 8.23
N VAL A 67 4.10 -11.38 9.29
CA VAL A 67 2.72 -11.75 9.58
C VAL A 67 1.81 -10.55 9.27
N PRO A 68 1.08 -10.57 8.13
CA PRO A 68 0.11 -9.55 7.79
C PRO A 68 -1.15 -9.69 8.67
N GLY A 69 -2.02 -8.68 8.65
CA GLY A 69 -3.33 -8.72 9.31
C GLY A 69 -4.24 -9.79 8.71
N VAL A 70 -4.20 -9.94 7.39
CA VAL A 70 -4.94 -10.97 6.64
C VAL A 70 -4.04 -11.61 5.59
N GLY A 71 -4.18 -12.93 5.41
CA GLY A 71 -3.47 -13.69 4.39
C GLY A 71 -2.32 -14.56 4.93
N PRO A 72 -1.53 -15.19 4.04
CA PRO A 72 -0.46 -16.08 4.44
C PRO A 72 0.72 -15.32 5.07
N VAL A 73 1.50 -16.01 5.92
CA VAL A 73 2.77 -15.51 6.42
C VAL A 73 3.75 -15.37 5.25
N MET A 74 4.36 -14.19 5.13
CA MET A 74 5.21 -13.78 4.02
C MET A 74 6.70 -13.92 4.34
N THR A 75 7.49 -14.11 3.30
CA THR A 75 8.94 -13.95 3.31
C THR A 75 9.33 -12.51 2.98
N LYS A 76 10.61 -12.17 3.18
CA LYS A 76 11.16 -10.88 2.73
C LYS A 76 11.01 -10.67 1.21
N ALA A 77 11.14 -11.74 0.42
CA ALA A 77 10.96 -11.68 -1.03
C ALA A 77 9.51 -11.37 -1.42
N ASP A 78 8.54 -11.96 -0.70
CA ASP A 78 7.12 -11.66 -0.92
C ASP A 78 6.79 -10.20 -0.58
N LEU A 79 7.39 -9.66 0.49
CA LEU A 79 7.22 -8.25 0.85
C LEU A 79 7.84 -7.33 -0.20
N GLN A 80 8.98 -7.69 -0.79
CA GLN A 80 9.59 -6.95 -1.89
C GLN A 80 8.67 -6.95 -3.13
N ALA A 81 8.10 -8.10 -3.50
CA ALA A 81 7.15 -8.18 -4.60
C ALA A 81 5.89 -7.34 -4.34
N SER A 82 5.43 -7.28 -3.09
CA SER A 82 4.34 -6.40 -2.67
C SER A 82 4.71 -4.91 -2.80
N LEU A 83 5.92 -4.52 -2.38
CA LEU A 83 6.42 -3.15 -2.55
C LEU A 83 6.48 -2.75 -4.03
N ASP A 84 6.96 -3.64 -4.89
CA ASP A 84 7.07 -3.38 -6.32
C ASP A 84 5.69 -3.15 -6.95
N THR A 85 4.71 -3.96 -6.55
CA THR A 85 3.31 -3.84 -6.99
C THR A 85 2.68 -2.54 -6.50
N VAL A 86 2.79 -2.23 -5.21
CA VAL A 86 2.30 -0.98 -4.62
C VAL A 86 2.93 0.24 -5.28
N THR A 87 4.24 0.19 -5.56
CA THR A 87 4.97 1.26 -6.25
C THR A 87 4.43 1.48 -7.66
N LYS A 88 4.25 0.41 -8.45
CA LYS A 88 3.71 0.49 -9.81
C LYS A 88 2.30 1.09 -9.83
N ILE A 89 1.42 0.64 -8.94
CA ILE A 89 0.06 1.18 -8.84
C ILE A 89 0.09 2.66 -8.47
N ARG A 90 0.90 3.05 -7.47
CA ARG A 90 1.04 4.45 -7.07
C ARG A 90 1.52 5.31 -8.22
N GLU A 91 2.59 4.92 -8.90
CA GLU A 91 3.14 5.68 -10.03
C GLU A 91 2.12 5.82 -11.17
N HIS A 92 1.40 4.75 -11.47
CA HIS A 92 0.33 4.76 -12.46
C HIS A 92 -0.78 5.77 -12.09
N LEU A 93 -1.32 5.69 -10.88
CA LEU A 93 -2.39 6.59 -10.44
C LEU A 93 -1.93 8.05 -10.34
N VAL A 94 -0.72 8.31 -9.83
CA VAL A 94 -0.14 9.66 -9.77
C VAL A 94 -0.03 10.27 -11.17
N LYS A 95 0.38 9.48 -12.17
CA LYS A 95 0.43 9.93 -13.56
C LYS A 95 -0.95 10.35 -14.06
N LEU A 96 -1.98 9.56 -13.81
CA LEU A 96 -3.34 9.87 -14.25
C LEU A 96 -3.91 11.11 -13.55
N ILE A 97 -3.69 11.26 -12.24
CA ILE A 97 -4.12 12.48 -11.51
C ILE A 97 -3.41 13.72 -12.06
N LYS A 98 -2.10 13.63 -12.36
CA LYS A 98 -1.35 14.74 -12.97
C LYS A 98 -1.81 15.07 -14.40
N GLN A 99 -2.51 14.17 -15.06
CA GLN A 99 -3.18 14.42 -16.34
C GLN A 99 -4.59 15.03 -16.17
N GLY A 100 -5.02 15.31 -14.93
CA GLY A 100 -6.32 15.89 -14.62
C GLY A 100 -7.46 14.88 -14.56
N MET A 101 -7.18 13.57 -14.62
CA MET A 101 -8.22 12.54 -14.53
C MET A 101 -8.78 12.44 -13.11
N GLY A 102 -10.10 12.50 -12.98
CA GLY A 102 -10.81 12.19 -11.74
C GLY A 102 -11.11 10.69 -11.60
N PRO A 103 -11.69 10.26 -10.44
CA PRO A 103 -12.04 8.85 -10.21
C PRO A 103 -12.95 8.27 -11.29
N LYS A 104 -13.96 9.04 -11.72
CA LYS A 104 -14.91 8.61 -12.76
C LYS A 104 -14.22 8.36 -14.09
N ASP A 105 -13.27 9.20 -14.48
CA ASP A 105 -12.53 9.07 -15.72
C ASP A 105 -11.64 7.82 -15.69
N MET A 106 -10.98 7.57 -14.55
CA MET A 106 -10.14 6.38 -14.34
C MET A 106 -10.94 5.08 -14.40
N ILE A 107 -12.14 5.06 -13.80
CA ILE A 107 -13.05 3.92 -13.85
C ILE A 107 -13.51 3.66 -15.28
N GLN A 108 -13.98 4.69 -15.98
CA GLN A 108 -14.41 4.56 -17.38
C GLN A 108 -13.27 4.10 -18.31
N ALA A 109 -12.06 4.58 -18.06
CA ALA A 109 -10.86 4.15 -18.79
C ALA A 109 -10.34 2.76 -18.38
N ARG A 110 -10.95 2.12 -17.39
CA ARG A 110 -10.48 0.85 -16.79
C ARG A 110 -9.01 0.89 -16.39
N ALA A 111 -8.61 1.95 -15.68
CA ALA A 111 -7.22 2.22 -15.32
C ALA A 111 -6.51 1.04 -14.61
N MET A 112 -7.24 0.22 -13.86
CA MET A 112 -6.68 -0.90 -13.10
C MET A 112 -6.63 -2.23 -13.84
N LYS A 113 -7.02 -2.28 -15.13
CA LYS A 113 -7.13 -3.52 -15.91
C LYS A 113 -5.89 -4.42 -15.86
N ASP A 114 -4.70 -3.83 -15.90
CA ASP A 114 -3.44 -4.58 -15.90
C ASP A 114 -3.14 -5.27 -14.56
N PHE A 115 -3.81 -4.87 -13.47
CA PHE A 115 -3.64 -5.42 -12.13
C PHE A 115 -4.75 -6.43 -11.75
N GLU A 116 -5.91 -6.41 -12.43
CA GLU A 116 -7.08 -7.26 -12.13
C GLU A 116 -6.77 -8.77 -12.19
N SER A 117 -5.80 -9.19 -13.00
CA SER A 117 -5.41 -10.61 -13.10
C SER A 117 -4.49 -11.08 -11.97
N GLN A 118 -3.89 -10.14 -11.23
CA GLN A 118 -2.87 -10.40 -10.22
C GLN A 118 -3.37 -10.17 -8.79
N LEU A 119 -4.39 -9.32 -8.63
CA LEU A 119 -4.87 -8.85 -7.34
C LEU A 119 -6.38 -9.01 -7.24
N ALA A 120 -6.84 -9.59 -6.12
CA ALA A 120 -8.25 -9.60 -5.79
C ALA A 120 -8.73 -8.22 -5.31
N GLY A 121 -10.03 -7.96 -5.46
CA GLY A 121 -10.69 -6.73 -4.99
C GLY A 121 -11.44 -6.00 -6.10
N ASP A 122 -12.27 -5.05 -5.70
CA ASP A 122 -13.02 -4.20 -6.62
C ASP A 122 -12.12 -3.04 -7.11
N PRO A 123 -11.80 -2.97 -8.42
CA PRO A 123 -10.95 -1.91 -8.97
C PRO A 123 -11.60 -0.53 -8.87
N ASP A 124 -12.93 -0.44 -8.95
CA ASP A 124 -13.64 0.84 -8.93
C ASP A 124 -13.63 1.42 -7.51
N GLU A 125 -13.93 0.59 -6.50
CA GLU A 125 -13.82 0.97 -5.09
C GLU A 125 -12.38 1.37 -4.73
N PHE A 126 -11.40 0.61 -5.23
CA PHE A 126 -9.98 0.94 -5.04
C PHE A 126 -9.62 2.29 -5.66
N ILE A 127 -10.03 2.58 -6.91
CA ILE A 127 -9.79 3.88 -7.55
C ILE A 127 -10.35 5.01 -6.69
N TYR A 128 -11.57 4.88 -6.18
CA TYR A 128 -12.19 5.91 -5.33
C TYR A 128 -11.38 6.18 -4.07
N THR A 129 -11.00 5.14 -3.33
CA THR A 129 -10.25 5.28 -2.07
C THR A 129 -8.82 5.77 -2.31
N ALA A 130 -8.13 5.22 -3.31
CA ALA A 130 -6.77 5.62 -3.68
C ALA A 130 -6.70 7.07 -4.15
N TYR A 131 -7.66 7.52 -4.97
CA TYR A 131 -7.71 8.92 -5.41
C TYR A 131 -7.85 9.88 -4.23
N ARG A 132 -8.71 9.56 -3.25
CA ARG A 132 -8.92 10.40 -2.06
C ARG A 132 -7.65 10.53 -1.22
N GLY A 133 -6.94 9.42 -1.02
CA GLY A 133 -5.63 9.43 -0.35
C GLY A 133 -4.60 10.26 -1.12
N LEU A 134 -4.47 10.04 -2.44
CA LEU A 134 -3.54 10.80 -3.28
C LEU A 134 -3.84 12.31 -3.26
N TRP A 135 -5.11 12.69 -3.28
CA TRP A 135 -5.53 14.09 -3.20
C TRP A 135 -5.22 14.72 -1.84
N ALA A 136 -5.48 14.00 -0.74
CA ALA A 136 -5.14 14.46 0.61
C ALA A 136 -3.63 14.67 0.80
N HIS A 137 -2.82 13.90 0.07
CA HIS A 137 -1.36 13.93 0.10
C HIS A 137 -0.73 14.59 -1.16
N ALA A 138 -1.43 15.58 -1.74
CA ALA A 138 -0.97 16.32 -2.91
C ALA A 138 0.43 16.92 -2.76
N ARG A 139 0.78 17.37 -1.54
CA ARG A 139 2.05 18.04 -1.26
C ARG A 139 3.22 17.08 -1.35
N GLU A 140 3.04 15.86 -0.87
CA GLU A 140 3.99 14.75 -0.92
C GLU A 140 4.25 14.28 -2.36
N LEU A 141 3.36 14.61 -3.29
CA LEU A 141 3.51 14.33 -4.74
C LEU A 141 4.22 15.45 -5.51
N GLY A 142 4.66 16.50 -4.81
CA GLY A 142 5.23 17.71 -5.42
C GLY A 142 4.19 18.60 -6.08
N GLY A 143 2.93 18.50 -5.65
CA GLY A 143 1.78 19.11 -6.30
C GLY A 143 1.11 18.17 -7.30
N ILE A 144 -0.19 18.38 -7.45
CA ILE A 144 -1.06 17.78 -8.46
C ILE A 144 -1.88 18.96 -8.96
N VAL A 145 -1.67 19.31 -10.23
CA VAL A 145 -2.00 20.61 -10.87
C VAL A 145 -0.94 21.70 -10.62
#